data_AF-A0A2E0HSC3-F1
#
_entry.id   AF-A0A2E0HSC3-F1
#
_cell.length_a   1.000
_cell.length_b   1.000
_cell.length_c   1.000
_cell.angle_alpha   90.00
_cell.angle_beta   90.00
_cell.angle_gamma   90.00
#
_symmetry.space_group_name_H-M   'P 1'
#
loop_
_entity.id
_entity.type
_entity.pdbx_description
1 polymer ?
#
loop_
_entity_poly.entity_id
_entity_poly.type
_entity_poly.pdbx_seq_one_letter_code
_entity_poly.pdbx_strand_id
1 'polypeptide(L)'
;MEKSNYKEWSVDFNGKIIKVSNWWNWEGKCSADLYLDNEHLDQNTEMLVNPNKVMLSKSEVSEDIKSIEVFSAGFFSVKLSIMVNGVVVLQDKLSLLDRFAKTFFSKK
;
A
#
# COMPACT_ATOMS: atom_id res chain seq x y z
N MET A 1 -14.01 -3.63 17.39
CA MET A 1 -13.82 -2.21 17.04
C MET A 1 -14.16 -2.05 15.57
N GLU A 2 -15.02 -1.10 15.21
CA GLU A 2 -15.39 -0.88 13.80
C GLU A 2 -14.19 -0.31 13.04
N LYS A 3 -13.77 -0.97 11.95
CA LYS A 3 -12.68 -0.49 11.09
C LYS A 3 -13.24 0.57 10.14
N SER A 4 -13.31 1.82 10.60
CA SER A 4 -13.74 2.95 9.76
C SER A 4 -12.79 3.14 8.56
N ASN A 5 -13.32 3.71 7.48
CA ASN A 5 -12.57 4.02 6.26
C ASN A 5 -11.76 2.81 5.70
N TYR A 6 -12.30 1.61 5.86
CA TYR A 6 -11.68 0.37 5.40
C TYR A 6 -11.54 0.36 3.88
N LYS A 7 -10.37 -0.06 3.39
CA LYS A 7 -10.10 -0.30 1.97
C LYS A 7 -9.20 -1.51 1.79
N GLU A 8 -9.42 -2.24 0.72
CA GLU A 8 -8.62 -3.39 0.32
C GLU A 8 -8.16 -3.29 -1.12
N TRP A 9 -7.02 -3.89 -1.38
CA TRP A 9 -6.49 -4.14 -2.71
C TRP A 9 -6.05 -5.59 -2.78
N SER A 10 -6.28 -6.20 -3.94
CA SER A 10 -5.92 -7.58 -4.19
C SER A 10 -5.41 -7.72 -5.62
N VAL A 11 -4.36 -8.50 -5.81
CA VAL A 11 -3.80 -8.83 -7.12
C VAL A 11 -3.36 -10.29 -7.13
N ASP A 12 -3.69 -10.99 -8.23
CA ASP A 12 -3.14 -12.31 -8.52
C ASP A 12 -1.73 -12.14 -9.12
N PHE A 13 -0.76 -12.82 -8.53
CA PHE A 13 0.57 -12.95 -9.08
C PHE A 13 0.95 -14.43 -9.12
N ASN A 14 0.97 -15.00 -10.33
CA ASN A 14 1.27 -16.41 -10.58
C ASN A 14 0.39 -17.37 -9.75
N GLY A 15 -0.90 -17.07 -9.60
CA GLY A 15 -1.84 -17.91 -8.85
C GLY A 15 -1.78 -17.74 -7.33
N LYS A 16 -0.95 -16.82 -6.82
CA LYS A 16 -0.97 -16.40 -5.41
C LYS A 16 -1.64 -15.05 -5.29
N ILE A 17 -2.47 -14.89 -4.26
CA ILE A 17 -3.21 -13.66 -3.99
C ILE A 17 -2.45 -12.80 -3.00
N ILE A 18 -1.96 -11.65 -3.47
CA ILE A 18 -1.38 -10.61 -2.63
C ILE A 18 -2.49 -9.65 -2.26
N LYS A 19 -2.77 -9.50 -0.96
CA LYS A 19 -3.79 -8.59 -0.44
C LYS A 19 -3.18 -7.56 0.49
N VAL A 20 -3.59 -6.31 0.32
CA VAL A 20 -3.32 -5.23 1.27
C VAL A 20 -4.64 -4.72 1.81
N SER A 21 -4.76 -4.61 3.13
CA SER A 21 -5.87 -3.92 3.77
C SER A 21 -5.39 -2.67 4.47
N ASN A 22 -6.21 -1.63 4.50
CA ASN A 22 -5.96 -0.42 5.27
C ASN A 22 -7.24 0.03 5.96
N TRP A 23 -7.12 0.54 7.18
CA TRP A 23 -8.20 1.25 7.85
C TRP A 23 -7.65 2.36 8.73
N TRP A 24 -8.48 3.36 8.99
CA TRP A 24 -8.17 4.42 9.92
C TRP A 24 -9.45 5.03 10.52
N ASN A 25 -9.35 5.55 11.74
CA ASN A 25 -10.46 6.23 12.38
C ASN A 25 -10.10 7.66 12.79
N TRP A 26 -11.12 8.45 13.15
CA TRP A 26 -10.94 9.84 13.60
C TRP A 26 -10.24 9.97 14.96
N GLU A 27 -10.00 8.86 15.68
CA GLU A 27 -9.18 8.83 16.89
C GLU A 27 -7.68 8.72 16.59
N GLY A 28 -7.29 8.68 15.31
CA GLY A 28 -5.90 8.54 14.89
C GLY A 28 -5.37 7.11 14.95
N LYS A 29 -6.23 6.10 15.11
CA LYS A 29 -5.83 4.69 14.97
C LYS A 29 -5.86 4.30 13.51
N CYS A 30 -4.86 3.56 13.08
CA CYS A 30 -4.82 3.01 11.73
C CYS A 30 -4.07 1.67 11.72
N SER A 31 -4.28 0.90 10.67
CA SER A 31 -3.45 -0.25 10.33
C SER A 31 -3.43 -0.40 8.82
N ALA A 32 -2.27 -0.73 8.29
CA ALA A 32 -2.10 -1.34 6.98
C ALA A 32 -1.53 -2.74 7.19
N ASP A 33 -2.08 -3.74 6.49
CA ASP A 33 -1.72 -5.14 6.67
C ASP A 33 -1.50 -5.79 5.30
N LEU A 34 -0.38 -6.50 5.15
CA LEU A 34 -0.02 -7.26 3.96
C LEU A 34 -0.29 -8.74 4.17
N TYR A 35 -0.89 -9.39 3.17
CA TYR A 35 -1.17 -10.81 3.17
C TYR A 35 -0.76 -11.47 1.85
N LEU A 36 -0.39 -12.75 1.93
CA LEU A 36 -0.25 -13.66 0.79
C LEU A 36 -1.10 -14.91 1.03
N ASP A 37 -2.05 -15.21 0.16
CA ASP A 37 -2.95 -16.37 0.32
C ASP A 37 -3.61 -16.46 1.71
N ASN A 38 -3.93 -15.30 2.28
CA ASN A 38 -4.47 -15.08 3.65
C ASN A 38 -3.47 -15.24 4.81
N GLU A 39 -2.22 -15.62 4.56
CA GLU A 39 -1.13 -15.52 5.54
C GLU A 39 -0.76 -14.06 5.75
N HIS A 40 -0.73 -13.60 7.01
CA HIS A 40 -0.32 -12.23 7.35
C HIS A 40 1.22 -12.14 7.33
N LEU A 41 1.75 -11.18 6.57
CA LEU A 41 3.19 -11.04 6.35
C LEU A 41 3.80 -9.84 7.04
N ASP A 42 3.07 -8.72 7.10
CA ASP A 42 3.57 -7.47 7.66
C ASP A 42 2.42 -6.54 8.07
N GLN A 43 2.71 -5.61 8.99
CA GLN A 43 1.77 -4.63 9.49
C GLN A 43 2.45 -3.28 9.76
N ASN A 44 1.75 -2.19 9.44
CA ASN A 44 2.16 -0.84 9.76
C ASN A 44 0.99 -0.07 10.42
N THR A 45 1.25 0.56 11.57
CA THR A 45 0.26 1.34 12.34
C THR A 45 0.61 2.83 12.41
N GLU A 46 1.60 3.28 11.63
CA GLU A 46 1.99 4.69 11.52
C GLU A 46 1.02 5.45 10.61
N MET A 47 0.54 6.61 11.04
CA MET A 47 -0.29 7.51 10.21
C MET A 47 0.52 8.27 9.14
N LEU A 48 1.86 8.28 9.23
CA LEU A 48 2.69 9.08 8.34
C LEU A 48 2.84 8.41 6.97
N VAL A 49 2.08 8.92 6.00
CA VAL A 49 2.15 8.45 4.62
C VAL A 49 3.30 9.14 3.88
N ASN A 50 4.30 8.36 3.45
CA ASN A 50 5.39 8.83 2.59
C ASN A 50 5.48 7.94 1.34
N PRO A 51 5.16 8.47 0.14
CA PRO A 51 5.14 7.69 -1.09
C PRO A 51 6.51 7.20 -1.56
N ASN A 52 7.59 7.77 -1.03
CA ASN A 52 8.97 7.38 -1.36
C ASN A 52 9.56 6.39 -0.33
N LYS A 53 8.78 6.01 0.69
CA LYS A 53 9.20 5.03 1.70
C LYS A 53 8.30 3.80 1.58
N VAL A 54 8.90 2.63 1.71
CA VAL A 54 8.16 1.38 1.80
C VAL A 54 7.29 1.41 3.06
N MET A 55 5.99 1.16 2.90
CA MET A 55 5.03 1.10 4.00
C MET A 55 4.93 -0.30 4.58
N LEU A 56 4.89 -1.33 3.72
CA LEU A 56 4.86 -2.75 4.10
C LEU A 56 5.83 -3.52 3.21
N SER A 57 6.48 -4.55 3.76
CA SER A 57 7.40 -5.38 2.99
C SER A 57 7.54 -6.79 3.53
N LYS A 58 7.84 -7.72 2.62
CA LYS A 58 8.33 -9.05 2.96
C LYS A 58 9.35 -9.49 1.93
N SER A 59 10.51 -9.94 2.40
CA SER A 59 11.54 -10.60 1.59
C SER A 59 11.53 -12.11 1.81
N GLU A 60 12.18 -12.84 0.90
CA GLU A 60 12.38 -14.29 0.99
C GLU A 60 11.05 -15.06 1.10
N VAL A 61 10.04 -14.63 0.33
CA VAL A 61 8.68 -15.21 0.38
C VAL A 61 8.65 -16.60 -0.26
N SER A 62 9.17 -16.75 -1.47
CA SER A 62 9.36 -18.03 -2.18
C SER A 62 10.30 -17.87 -3.38
N GLU A 63 10.54 -18.95 -4.15
CA GLU A 63 11.37 -18.87 -5.37
C GLU A 63 10.82 -17.87 -6.40
N ASP A 64 9.50 -17.88 -6.61
CA ASP A 64 8.83 -16.98 -7.57
C ASP A 64 8.60 -15.55 -7.04
N ILE A 65 8.53 -15.39 -5.72
CA ILE A 65 8.27 -14.12 -5.03
C ILE A 65 9.44 -13.87 -4.10
N LYS A 66 10.48 -13.20 -4.57
CA LYS A 66 11.65 -12.84 -3.77
C LYS A 66 11.33 -11.72 -2.80
N SER A 67 10.52 -10.74 -3.24
CA SER A 67 10.08 -9.65 -2.40
C SER A 67 8.71 -9.13 -2.79
N ILE A 68 7.97 -8.65 -1.79
CA ILE A 68 6.78 -7.83 -1.94
C ILE A 68 7.05 -6.51 -1.21
N GLU A 69 6.81 -5.40 -1.89
CA GLU A 69 6.93 -4.05 -1.34
C GLU A 69 5.65 -3.27 -1.62
N VAL A 70 5.13 -2.59 -0.60
CA VAL A 70 3.92 -1.77 -0.72
C VAL A 70 4.27 -0.34 -0.37
N PHE A 71 3.90 0.57 -1.26
CA PHE A 71 4.03 2.02 -1.06
C PHE A 71 2.64 2.63 -0.95
N SER A 72 2.47 3.65 -0.12
CA SER A 72 1.19 4.34 0.04
C SER A 72 1.33 5.85 -0.16
N ALA A 73 0.24 6.46 -0.63
CA ALA A 73 0.11 7.89 -0.83
C ALA A 73 -1.29 8.36 -0.45
N GLY A 74 -1.41 9.64 -0.09
CA GLY A 74 -2.69 10.28 0.18
C GLY A 74 -3.15 10.19 1.64
N PHE A 75 -3.48 11.33 2.23
CA PHE A 75 -3.92 11.44 3.63
C PHE A 75 -5.43 11.18 3.81
N PHE A 76 -6.25 11.59 2.84
CA PHE A 76 -7.73 11.43 2.88
C PHE A 76 -8.25 10.31 1.97
N SER A 77 -7.52 9.98 0.91
CA SER A 77 -7.85 8.90 -0.02
C SER A 77 -6.60 8.08 -0.24
N VAL A 78 -6.44 7.03 0.57
CA VAL A 78 -5.28 6.16 0.50
C VAL A 78 -5.22 5.51 -0.88
N LYS A 79 -4.07 5.66 -1.50
CA LYS A 79 -3.66 4.99 -2.75
C LYS A 79 -2.45 4.16 -2.45
N LEU A 80 -2.28 3.07 -3.19
CA LEU A 80 -1.10 2.24 -3.05
C LEU A 80 -0.51 1.77 -4.37
N SER A 81 0.73 1.32 -4.28
CA SER A 81 1.43 0.57 -5.30
C SER A 81 1.97 -0.71 -4.66
N ILE A 82 1.73 -1.85 -5.30
CA ILE A 82 2.29 -3.15 -4.94
C ILE A 82 3.37 -3.48 -5.96
N MET A 83 4.56 -3.76 -5.46
CA MET A 83 5.70 -4.22 -6.24
C MET A 83 6.05 -5.65 -5.83
N VAL A 84 6.27 -6.50 -6.83
CA VAL A 84 6.76 -7.87 -6.64
C VAL A 84 8.06 -7.99 -7.40
N ASN A 85 9.13 -8.41 -6.72
CA ASN A 85 10.46 -8.53 -7.31
C ASN A 85 10.95 -7.25 -8.02
N GLY A 86 10.58 -6.07 -7.50
CA GLY A 86 10.91 -4.77 -8.10
C GLY A 86 10.05 -4.36 -9.30
N VAL A 87 9.01 -5.13 -9.66
CA VAL A 87 8.07 -4.80 -10.73
C VAL A 87 6.73 -4.39 -10.16
N VAL A 88 6.17 -3.27 -10.61
CA VAL A 88 4.83 -2.82 -10.21
C VAL A 88 3.78 -3.76 -10.80
N VAL A 89 3.03 -4.44 -9.94
CA VAL A 89 1.96 -5.38 -10.33
C VAL A 89 0.56 -4.80 -10.11
N LEU A 90 0.43 -3.85 -9.19
CA LEU A 90 -0.80 -3.10 -8.96
C LEU A 90 -0.45 -1.65 -8.58
N GLN A 91 -1.16 -0.69 -9.15
CA GLN A 91 -1.02 0.72 -8.79
C GLN A 91 -2.36 1.44 -8.91
N ASP A 92 -2.78 2.10 -7.84
CA ASP A 92 -3.92 3.02 -7.90
C ASP A 92 -3.57 4.21 -8.81
N LYS A 93 -4.51 4.57 -9.71
CA LYS A 93 -4.34 5.75 -10.56
C LYS A 93 -4.19 7.00 -9.69
N LEU A 94 -3.07 7.70 -9.83
CA LEU A 94 -2.94 9.08 -9.34
C LEU A 94 -4.04 9.90 -10.01
N SER A 95 -4.87 10.55 -9.22
CA SER A 95 -5.97 11.37 -9.75
C SER A 95 -5.33 12.60 -10.38
N LEU A 96 -6.01 13.25 -11.33
CA LEU A 96 -5.50 14.46 -11.97
C LEU A 96 -5.07 15.53 -10.93
N LEU A 97 -5.71 15.55 -9.75
CA LEU A 97 -5.35 16.41 -8.62
C LEU A 97 -3.93 16.17 -8.09
N ASP A 98 -3.45 14.92 -8.05
CA ASP A 98 -2.08 14.58 -7.62
C ASP A 98 -1.04 15.10 -8.64
N ARG A 99 -1.38 15.14 -9.93
CA ARG A 99 -0.54 15.74 -10.99
C ARG A 99 -0.44 17.27 -10.84
N PHE A 100 -1.54 17.93 -10.46
CA PHE A 100 -1.53 19.37 -10.21
C PHE A 100 -0.70 19.74 -8.97
N ALA A 101 -0.81 18.97 -7.88
CA ALA A 101 0.00 19.21 -6.67
C ALA A 101 1.52 19.11 -6.94
N LYS A 102 1.97 18.11 -7.71
CA LYS A 102 3.39 18.03 -8.14
C LYS A 102 3.85 19.26 -8.91
N THR A 103 2.99 19.84 -9.75
CA THR A 103 3.32 21.03 -10.54
C THR A 103 3.44 22.29 -9.67
N PHE A 104 2.61 22.41 -8.63
CA PHE A 104 2.65 23.55 -7.70
C PHE A 104 3.79 23.45 -6.68
N PHE A 105 4.11 22.27 -6.18
CA PHE A 105 5.18 22.08 -5.18
C PHE A 105 6.57 21.80 -5.77
N SER A 106 6.70 21.58 -7.08
CA SER A 106 8.00 21.46 -7.77
C SER A 106 8.64 22.80 -8.15
N LYS A 107 7.97 23.93 -7.87
CA LYS A 107 8.60 25.26 -7.90
C LYS A 107 9.06 25.62 -6.49
N LYS A 108 10.28 25.22 -6.15
CA LYS A 108 11.10 25.92 -5.15
C LYS A 108 12.54 25.93 -5.63
#